data_AF-A0AAU3IV00-F1
#
_entry.id   AF-A0AAU3IV00-F1
#
_cell.length_a   1.000
_cell.length_b   1.000
_cell.length_c   1.000
_cell.angle_alpha   90.00
_cell.angle_beta   90.00
_cell.angle_gamma   90.00
#
_symmetry.space_group_name_H-M   'P 1'
#
loop_
_entity.id
_entity.type
_entity.pdbx_description
1 polymer ?
#
loop_
_entity_poly.entity_id
_entity_poly.type
_entity_poly.pdbx_seq_one_letter_code
_entity_poly.pdbx_strand_id
1 'polypeptide(L)'
;MRKRAAFGAVAAAAFTTVLVTAPGASAEPNPPGCPKEYFCVYSGENQTGQLVMKTAGNWTGNVAFRSAFNNGIRFPGADHVDVTYTVEGGTEIGCLHYNPGPGTYKVNAVAGTRVVKVVWRGEC
;
A
#
# COMPACT_ATOMS: atom_id res chain seq x y z
N MET A 1 22.16 29.94 -64.55
CA MET A 1 22.78 29.42 -63.31
C MET A 1 21.71 29.25 -62.24
N ARG A 2 21.50 28.03 -61.73
CA ARG A 2 20.55 27.72 -60.65
C ARG A 2 21.10 28.21 -59.31
N LYS A 3 20.29 28.90 -58.50
CA LYS A 3 20.56 29.07 -57.06
C LYS A 3 19.30 28.78 -56.27
N ARG A 4 19.34 27.68 -55.51
CA ARG A 4 18.38 27.30 -54.47
C ARG A 4 18.78 28.03 -53.19
N ALA A 5 17.82 28.52 -52.41
CA ALA A 5 17.96 28.63 -50.96
C ALA A 5 16.56 28.77 -50.34
N ALA A 6 16.10 27.69 -49.72
CA ALA A 6 14.98 27.69 -48.79
C ALA A 6 15.49 28.13 -47.42
N PHE A 7 14.73 28.95 -46.69
CA PHE A 7 14.94 29.17 -45.27
C PHE A 7 13.60 29.00 -44.55
N GLY A 8 13.41 27.81 -43.97
CA GLY A 8 12.37 27.57 -42.99
C GLY A 8 12.81 28.12 -41.63
N ALA A 9 11.95 28.92 -41.01
CA ALA A 9 12.12 29.35 -39.63
C ALA A 9 11.43 28.33 -38.71
N VAL A 10 12.21 27.52 -38.01
CA VAL A 10 11.73 26.66 -36.93
C VAL A 10 11.79 27.49 -35.65
N ALA A 11 10.63 27.92 -35.13
CA ALA A 11 10.53 28.57 -33.83
C ALA A 11 10.67 27.51 -32.73
N ALA A 12 11.77 27.55 -31.98
CA ALA A 12 11.96 26.69 -30.81
C ALA A 12 11.15 27.26 -29.62
N ALA A 13 10.04 26.60 -29.29
CA ALA A 13 9.30 26.89 -28.06
C ALA A 13 10.05 26.32 -26.85
N ALA A 14 10.50 27.18 -25.95
CA ALA A 14 11.10 26.80 -24.68
C ALA A 14 10.01 26.29 -23.73
N PHE A 15 10.03 24.98 -23.42
CA PHE A 15 9.19 24.41 -22.36
C PHE A 15 9.84 24.64 -21.00
N THR A 16 9.30 25.58 -20.22
CA THR A 16 9.60 25.71 -18.79
C THR A 16 8.87 24.60 -18.04
N THR A 17 9.60 23.55 -17.65
CA THR A 17 9.06 22.46 -16.82
C THR A 17 8.83 22.94 -15.40
N VAL A 18 7.57 23.11 -15.01
CA VAL A 18 7.18 23.28 -13.59
C VAL A 18 7.27 21.92 -12.92
N LEU A 19 8.26 21.72 -12.06
CA LEU A 19 8.35 20.55 -11.19
C LEU A 19 7.29 20.69 -10.09
N VAL A 20 6.13 20.08 -10.30
CA VAL A 20 5.12 19.91 -9.25
C VAL A 20 5.66 18.85 -8.28
N THR A 21 6.18 19.27 -7.12
CA THR A 21 6.48 18.35 -6.02
C THR A 21 5.17 17.94 -5.36
N ALA A 22 4.75 16.69 -5.55
CA ALA A 22 3.62 16.14 -4.81
C ALA A 22 3.93 16.18 -3.30
N PRO A 23 2.98 16.60 -2.43
CA PRO A 23 3.17 16.56 -0.99
C PRO A 23 3.47 15.11 -0.55
N GLY A 24 4.51 14.94 0.26
CA GLY A 24 4.83 13.64 0.85
C GLY A 24 3.70 13.16 1.74
N ALA A 25 3.33 11.88 1.63
CA ALA A 25 2.36 11.28 2.54
C ALA A 25 2.90 11.34 3.97
N SER A 26 2.14 11.96 4.89
CA SER A 26 2.51 12.02 6.30
C SER A 26 2.29 10.66 6.96
N ALA A 27 3.28 10.20 7.73
CA ALA A 27 3.18 8.93 8.47
C ALA A 27 2.13 9.03 9.58
N GLU A 28 1.13 8.16 9.53
CA GLU A 28 0.29 7.90 10.70
C GLU A 28 1.14 7.26 11.82
N PRO A 29 0.90 7.59 13.11
CA PRO A 29 1.60 6.96 14.22
C PRO A 29 1.52 5.43 14.18
N ASN A 30 2.55 4.77 14.70
CA ASN A 30 2.57 3.31 14.80
C ASN A 30 1.40 2.83 15.68
N PRO A 31 0.55 1.92 15.19
CA PRO A 31 -0.51 1.34 16.01
C PRO A 31 0.05 0.53 17.19
N PRO A 32 -0.73 0.32 18.27
CA PRO A 32 -0.27 -0.41 19.45
C PRO A 32 0.30 -1.79 19.12
N GLY A 33 1.54 -2.06 19.53
CA GLY A 33 2.21 -3.35 19.29
C GLY A 33 2.62 -3.64 17.84
N CYS A 34 2.42 -2.70 16.91
CA CYS A 34 2.78 -2.81 15.51
C CYS A 34 3.89 -1.83 15.13
N PRO A 35 5.17 -2.15 15.43
CA PRO A 35 6.29 -1.34 14.98
C PRO A 35 6.45 -1.42 13.46
N LYS A 36 7.35 -0.61 12.91
CA LYS A 36 7.71 -0.67 11.49
C LYS A 36 8.18 -2.07 11.10
N GLU A 37 8.04 -2.39 9.81
CA GLU A 37 8.38 -3.68 9.17
C GLU A 37 7.33 -4.79 9.34
N TYR A 38 6.23 -4.53 10.04
CA TYR A 38 5.21 -5.54 10.31
C TYR A 38 3.86 -5.24 9.68
N PHE A 39 3.18 -6.32 9.29
CA PHE A 39 1.76 -6.36 9.05
C PHE A 39 1.05 -6.86 10.31
N CYS A 40 0.02 -6.15 10.73
CA CYS A 40 -0.63 -6.34 12.01
C CYS A 40 -2.15 -6.41 11.87
N VAL A 41 -2.76 -7.26 12.69
CA VAL A 41 -4.19 -7.53 12.67
C VAL A 41 -4.74 -7.45 14.08
N TYR A 42 -5.89 -6.79 14.22
CA TYR A 42 -6.49 -6.42 15.50
C TYR A 42 -7.90 -6.97 15.64
N SER A 43 -8.28 -7.26 16.89
CA SER A 43 -9.62 -7.72 17.24
C SER A 43 -10.68 -6.61 17.22
N GLY A 44 -10.28 -5.34 17.23
CA GLY A 44 -11.16 -4.16 17.12
C GLY A 44 -10.98 -3.42 15.80
N GLU A 45 -11.92 -2.53 15.49
CA GLU A 45 -11.81 -1.60 14.36
C GLU A 45 -10.76 -0.52 14.65
N ASN A 46 -10.24 0.11 13.60
CA ASN A 46 -9.29 1.23 13.71
C ASN A 46 -8.08 0.91 14.60
N GLN A 47 -7.55 -0.31 14.45
CA GLN A 47 -6.39 -0.81 15.18
C GLN A 47 -6.54 -0.78 16.72
N THR A 48 -7.78 -0.91 17.21
CA THR A 48 -8.10 -1.03 18.63
C THR A 48 -8.24 -2.49 19.08
N GLY A 49 -8.38 -2.72 20.38
CA GLY A 49 -8.51 -4.06 20.96
C GLY A 49 -7.16 -4.79 21.05
N GLN A 50 -7.20 -6.11 20.91
CA GLN A 50 -6.01 -6.96 21.02
C GLN A 50 -5.31 -7.09 19.66
N LEU A 51 -3.97 -7.06 19.67
CA LEU A 51 -3.17 -7.47 18.53
C LEU A 51 -3.21 -8.99 18.44
N VAL A 52 -3.92 -9.53 17.45
CA VAL A 52 -4.17 -10.97 17.30
C VAL A 52 -3.20 -11.65 16.34
N MET A 53 -2.55 -10.88 15.46
CA MET A 53 -1.52 -11.39 14.56
C MET A 53 -0.56 -10.26 14.19
N LYS A 54 0.72 -10.61 14.09
CA LYS A 54 1.80 -9.74 13.64
C LYS A 54 2.80 -10.58 12.84
N THR A 55 3.19 -10.12 11.66
CA THR A 55 4.18 -10.80 10.83
C THR A 55 5.02 -9.83 10.01
N ALA A 56 6.32 -10.11 9.87
CA ALA A 56 7.24 -9.41 8.96
C ALA A 56 7.49 -10.21 7.66
N GLY A 57 6.77 -11.32 7.48
CA GLY A 57 6.88 -12.18 6.31
C GLY A 57 5.55 -12.88 6.01
N ASN A 58 5.60 -13.81 5.05
CA ASN A 58 4.40 -14.57 4.67
C ASN A 58 3.85 -15.33 5.86
N TRP A 59 2.53 -15.42 5.93
CA TRP A 59 1.85 -16.09 7.02
C TRP A 59 0.62 -16.83 6.52
N THR A 60 0.29 -17.93 7.17
CA THR A 60 -0.92 -18.71 6.96
C THR A 60 -1.49 -19.13 8.30
N GLY A 61 -2.81 -19.17 8.42
CA GLY A 61 -3.48 -19.59 9.64
C GLY A 61 -4.97 -19.30 9.56
N ASN A 62 -5.58 -18.99 10.69
CA ASN A 62 -7.00 -18.65 10.72
C ASN A 62 -7.35 -17.78 11.95
N VAL A 63 -7.27 -16.46 11.82
CA VAL A 63 -7.48 -15.51 12.93
C VAL A 63 -8.67 -14.60 12.67
N ALA A 64 -9.58 -14.51 13.63
CA ALA A 64 -10.68 -13.54 13.57
C ALA A 64 -10.12 -12.11 13.71
N PHE A 65 -10.64 -11.17 12.95
CA PHE A 65 -10.18 -9.79 13.01
C PHE A 65 -11.26 -8.77 12.70
N ARG A 66 -10.97 -7.51 13.04
CA ARG A 66 -11.82 -6.35 12.77
C ARG A 66 -11.06 -5.20 12.13
N SER A 67 -9.73 -5.19 12.20
CA SER A 67 -8.92 -4.30 11.37
C SER A 67 -7.52 -4.86 11.12
N ALA A 68 -6.91 -4.38 10.03
CA ALA A 68 -5.56 -4.72 9.64
C ALA A 68 -4.79 -3.47 9.22
N PHE A 69 -3.47 -3.51 9.37
CA PHE A 69 -2.58 -2.38 9.10
C PHE A 69 -1.22 -2.90 8.59
N ASN A 70 -0.80 -2.46 7.41
CA ASN A 70 0.54 -2.69 6.89
C ASN A 70 1.46 -1.55 7.35
N ASN A 71 2.18 -1.79 8.45
CA ASN A 71 3.22 -0.89 8.94
C ASN A 71 4.59 -1.29 8.41
N GLY A 72 4.65 -1.87 7.20
CA GLY A 72 5.88 -2.17 6.51
C GLY A 72 6.74 -0.94 6.25
N ILE A 73 7.84 -1.17 5.55
CA ILE A 73 8.74 -0.12 5.08
C ILE A 73 8.78 -0.14 3.55
N ARG A 74 9.21 0.96 2.95
CA ARG A 74 9.48 1.00 1.52
C ARG A 74 10.57 -0.02 1.18
N PHE A 75 10.17 -1.07 0.49
CA PHE A 75 11.06 -2.13 0.01
C PHE A 75 10.70 -2.49 -1.43
N PRO A 76 11.53 -2.16 -2.42
CA PRO A 76 11.22 -2.47 -3.82
C PRO A 76 10.88 -3.96 -4.02
N GLY A 77 9.65 -4.22 -4.47
CA GLY A 77 9.17 -5.58 -4.73
C GLY A 77 8.70 -6.37 -3.50
N ALA A 78 8.61 -5.77 -2.30
CA ALA A 78 8.10 -6.43 -1.09
C ALA A 78 7.47 -5.45 -0.07
N ASP A 79 6.82 -4.38 -0.54
CA ASP A 79 6.24 -3.31 0.29
C ASP A 79 4.71 -3.34 0.34
N HIS A 80 4.10 -4.28 -0.39
CA HIS A 80 2.68 -4.58 -0.37
C HIS A 80 2.41 -5.91 0.31
N VAL A 81 1.19 -6.03 0.86
CA VAL A 81 0.69 -7.24 1.49
C VAL A 81 -0.63 -7.65 0.86
N ASP A 82 -0.66 -8.82 0.22
CA ASP A 82 -1.90 -9.50 -0.14
C ASP A 82 -2.43 -10.24 1.11
N VAL A 83 -3.58 -9.79 1.61
CA VAL A 83 -4.29 -10.38 2.73
C VAL A 83 -5.48 -11.17 2.19
N THR A 84 -5.42 -12.49 2.28
CA THR A 84 -6.56 -13.35 2.02
C THR A 84 -7.39 -13.52 3.29
N TYR A 85 -8.68 -13.24 3.21
CA TYR A 85 -9.60 -13.38 4.32
C TYR A 85 -10.91 -14.04 3.92
N THR A 86 -11.52 -14.75 4.86
CA THR A 86 -12.85 -15.34 4.70
C THR A 86 -13.88 -14.42 5.34
N VAL A 87 -14.97 -14.16 4.63
CA VAL A 87 -16.15 -13.40 5.08
C VAL A 87 -17.41 -14.21 4.73
N GLU A 88 -18.55 -13.84 5.28
CA GLU A 88 -19.82 -14.43 4.84
C GLU A 88 -19.96 -14.28 3.31
N GLY A 89 -20.09 -15.40 2.60
CA GLY A 89 -20.18 -15.43 1.14
C GLY A 89 -18.90 -15.84 0.40
N GLY A 90 -17.74 -15.95 1.07
CA GLY A 90 -16.56 -16.55 0.45
C GLY A 90 -15.20 -16.09 0.97
N THR A 91 -14.21 -16.19 0.08
CA THR A 91 -12.83 -15.76 0.33
C THR A 91 -12.50 -14.59 -0.58
N GLU A 92 -11.93 -13.54 -0.01
CA GLU A 92 -11.49 -12.35 -0.72
C GLU A 92 -9.99 -12.11 -0.51
N ILE A 93 -9.41 -11.28 -1.36
CA ILE A 93 -8.01 -10.83 -1.26
C ILE A 93 -8.02 -9.31 -1.31
N GLY A 94 -7.45 -8.68 -0.28
CA GLY A 94 -7.17 -7.25 -0.25
C GLY A 94 -5.67 -7.01 -0.31
N CYS A 95 -5.23 -6.03 -1.10
CA CYS A 95 -3.84 -5.64 -1.19
C CYS A 95 -3.62 -4.34 -0.39
N LEU A 96 -2.63 -4.33 0.51
CA LEU A 96 -2.33 -3.20 1.38
C LEU A 96 -0.91 -2.70 1.16
N HIS A 97 -0.76 -1.42 0.82
CA HIS A 97 0.52 -0.73 0.74
C HIS A 97 1.09 -0.41 2.12
N TYR A 98 2.38 -0.12 2.24
CA TYR A 98 2.98 0.25 3.51
C TYR A 98 2.59 1.68 3.95
N ASN A 99 2.51 1.92 5.26
CA ASN A 99 2.35 3.26 5.83
C ASN A 99 3.72 3.95 6.10
N PRO A 100 3.89 5.25 5.76
CA PRO A 100 3.10 6.02 4.82
C PRO A 100 3.46 5.63 3.38
N GLY A 101 2.46 5.59 2.51
CA GLY A 101 2.66 5.29 1.10
C GLY A 101 1.44 5.73 0.28
N PRO A 102 1.61 5.96 -1.03
CA PRO A 102 0.49 6.16 -1.93
C PRO A 102 -0.34 4.86 -2.03
N GLY A 103 -1.43 4.76 -1.27
CA GLY A 103 -2.33 3.62 -1.35
C GLY A 103 -3.06 3.32 -0.06
N THR A 104 -3.92 2.29 -0.10
CA THR A 104 -4.60 1.79 1.09
C THR A 104 -3.62 0.95 1.91
N TYR A 105 -3.31 1.38 3.14
CA TYR A 105 -2.40 0.67 4.04
C TYR A 105 -3.10 0.06 5.27
N LYS A 106 -4.40 0.32 5.43
CA LYS A 106 -5.21 -0.18 6.52
C LYS A 106 -6.64 -0.44 6.08
N VAL A 107 -7.33 -1.33 6.78
CA VAL A 107 -8.71 -1.70 6.48
C VAL A 107 -9.45 -2.14 7.75
N ASN A 108 -10.75 -1.88 7.80
CA ASN A 108 -11.67 -2.46 8.79
C ASN A 108 -12.44 -3.62 8.14
N ALA A 109 -12.78 -4.63 8.94
CA ALA A 109 -13.49 -5.82 8.48
C ALA A 109 -14.80 -5.99 9.24
N VAL A 110 -15.81 -6.53 8.55
CA VAL A 110 -17.11 -6.89 9.15
C VAL A 110 -16.96 -8.04 10.16
N ALA A 111 -17.95 -8.22 11.04
CA ALA A 111 -17.85 -9.20 12.10
C ALA A 111 -17.87 -10.61 11.50
N GLY A 112 -17.11 -11.54 12.09
CA GLY A 112 -16.97 -12.90 11.55
C GLY A 112 -15.90 -13.04 10.46
N THR A 113 -15.28 -11.95 10.01
CA THR A 113 -14.18 -12.02 9.04
C THR A 113 -12.92 -12.62 9.67
N ARG A 114 -12.20 -13.46 8.92
CA ARG A 114 -10.99 -14.15 9.39
C ARG A 114 -9.86 -14.06 8.38
N VAL A 115 -8.67 -13.64 8.80
CA VAL A 115 -7.47 -13.69 7.94
C VAL A 115 -6.97 -15.13 7.88
N VAL A 116 -6.71 -15.62 6.67
CA VAL A 116 -6.23 -16.99 6.43
C VAL A 116 -4.85 -17.04 5.79
N LYS A 117 -4.46 -15.99 5.05
CA LYS A 117 -3.15 -15.92 4.40
C LYS A 117 -2.70 -14.46 4.25
N VAL A 118 -1.40 -14.26 4.35
CA VAL A 118 -0.71 -12.98 4.17
C VAL A 118 0.51 -13.25 3.30
N VAL A 119 0.65 -12.50 2.20
CA VAL A 119 1.80 -12.60 1.29
C VAL A 119 2.41 -11.21 1.10
N TRP A 120 3.67 -11.06 1.47
CA TRP A 120 4.48 -9.90 1.13
C TRP A 120 4.97 -10.01 -0.31
N ARG A 121 4.80 -8.94 -1.07
CA ARG A 121 5.10 -8.89 -2.50
C ARG A 121 5.28 -7.46 -2.97
N GLY A 122 5.63 -7.30 -4.25
CA GLY A 122 5.59 -6.01 -4.92
C GLY A 122 4.17 -5.57 -5.20
N GLU A 123 4.04 -4.56 -6.06
CA GLU A 123 2.75 -3.99 -6.47
C GLU A 123 1.64 -5.02 -6.69
N CYS A 124 0.44 -4.62 -6.31
CA CYS A 124 -0.80 -5.20 -6.80
C CYS A 124 -0.93 -4.83 -8.30
#